data_AF-A0A937T279-F1
#
_entry.id   AF-A0A937T279-F1
#
_cell.length_a   1.000
_cell.length_b   1.000
_cell.length_c   1.000
_cell.angle_alpha   90.00
_cell.angle_beta   90.00
_cell.angle_gamma   90.00
#
_symmetry.space_group_name_H-M   'P 1'
#
loop_
_entity.id
_entity.type
_entity.pdbx_description
1 polymer ?
#
loop_
_entity_poly.entity_id
_entity_poly.type
_entity_poly.pdbx_seq_one_letter_code
_entity_poly.pdbx_strand_id
1 'polypeptide(L)'
;MTEKFTRASRRLTVEQKQEYDEIRRKAKEDFPPLEPASGPSEKGRIALAIRDARKAQGLTFEQLAERSGVCDAETVRDIEYGSDAKLSDVAALAHALGLRLELVAEIS
;
A
#
# COMPACT_ATOMS: atom_id res chain seq x y z
N MET A 1 -41.64 -8.89 -12.11
CA MET A 1 -41.02 -10.17 -12.50
C MET A 1 -39.52 -9.94 -12.57
N THR A 2 -38.74 -10.59 -11.72
CA THR A 2 -37.30 -10.36 -11.60
C THR A 2 -36.56 -11.42 -12.42
N GLU A 3 -36.06 -11.05 -13.60
CA GLU A 3 -35.22 -11.96 -14.39
C GLU A 3 -33.89 -12.19 -13.66
N LYS A 4 -33.68 -13.43 -13.23
CA LYS A 4 -32.41 -13.87 -12.63
C LYS A 4 -31.43 -14.17 -13.76
N PHE A 5 -30.42 -13.32 -13.94
CA PHE A 5 -29.29 -13.63 -14.82
C PHE A 5 -28.55 -14.86 -14.30
N THR A 6 -28.57 -15.95 -15.06
CA THR A 6 -27.81 -17.16 -14.75
C THR A 6 -26.39 -17.02 -15.32
N ARG A 7 -25.37 -17.23 -14.48
CA ARG A 7 -23.97 -17.14 -14.91
C ARG A 7 -23.59 -18.35 -15.73
N ALA A 8 -23.62 -18.22 -17.06
CA ALA A 8 -23.15 -19.25 -17.97
C ALA A 8 -21.63 -19.43 -17.80
N SER A 9 -21.22 -20.54 -17.19
CA SER A 9 -19.82 -20.91 -17.01
C SER A 9 -19.33 -21.66 -18.26
N ARG A 10 -19.19 -20.95 -19.39
CA ARG A 10 -18.69 -21.56 -20.62
C ARG A 10 -17.16 -21.68 -20.51
N ARG A 11 -16.64 -22.91 -20.56
CA ARG A 11 -15.20 -23.15 -20.68
C ARG A 11 -14.72 -22.66 -22.05
N LEU A 12 -13.60 -21.95 -22.05
CA LEU A 12 -12.96 -21.47 -23.28
C LEU A 12 -12.37 -22.65 -24.06
N THR A 13 -12.57 -22.65 -25.37
CA THR A 13 -11.82 -23.53 -26.28
C THR A 13 -10.37 -23.05 -26.39
N VAL A 14 -9.49 -23.88 -26.95
CA VAL A 14 -8.06 -23.55 -27.13
C VAL A 14 -7.89 -22.32 -28.04
N GLU A 15 -8.65 -22.26 -29.14
CA GLU A 15 -8.62 -21.16 -30.10
C GLU A 15 -9.08 -19.84 -29.47
N GLN A 16 -10.18 -19.86 -28.73
CA GLN A 16 -10.67 -18.67 -28.01
C GLN A 16 -9.66 -18.20 -26.97
N LYS A 17 -8.98 -19.13 -26.28
CA LYS A 17 -7.94 -18.76 -25.32
C LYS A 17 -6.79 -18.04 -26.03
N GLN A 18 -6.34 -18.53 -27.19
CA GLN A 18 -5.30 -17.88 -27.99
C GLN A 18 -5.71 -16.48 -28.42
N GLU A 19 -6.93 -16.32 -28.95
CA GLU A 19 -7.49 -15.01 -29.31
C GLU A 19 -7.50 -14.05 -28.12
N TYR A 20 -7.97 -14.51 -26.95
CA TYR A 20 -7.97 -13.67 -25.74
C TYR A 20 -6.56 -13.31 -25.26
N ASP A 21 -5.59 -14.22 -25.40
CA ASP A 21 -4.21 -13.95 -25.03
C ASP A 21 -3.57 -12.90 -25.96
N GLU A 22 -3.89 -12.92 -27.25
CA GLU A 22 -3.50 -11.86 -28.18
C GLU A 22 -4.15 -10.51 -27.87
N ILE A 23 -5.44 -10.49 -27.55
CA ILE A 23 -6.15 -9.28 -27.13
C ILE A 23 -5.51 -8.71 -25.85
N ARG A 24 -5.24 -9.56 -24.85
CA ARG A 24 -4.56 -9.12 -23.61
C ARG A 24 -3.18 -8.55 -23.90
N ARG A 25 -2.42 -9.16 -24.81
CA ARG A 25 -1.09 -8.68 -25.19
C ARG A 25 -1.17 -7.29 -25.82
N LYS A 26 -2.03 -7.10 -26.83
CA LYS A 26 -2.24 -5.78 -27.45
C LYS A 26 -2.75 -4.75 -26.46
N ALA A 27 -3.72 -5.12 -25.63
CA ALA A 27 -4.22 -4.24 -24.58
C ALA A 27 -3.14 -3.82 -23.58
N LYS A 28 -2.18 -4.69 -23.26
CA LYS A 28 -1.03 -4.36 -22.40
C LYS A 28 -0.02 -3.44 -23.09
N GLU A 29 0.08 -3.47 -24.42
CA GLU A 29 0.92 -2.58 -25.21
C GLU A 29 0.27 -1.19 -25.33
N ASP A 30 -1.03 -1.15 -25.66
CA ASP A 30 -1.80 0.10 -25.82
C ASP A 30 -2.09 0.79 -24.48
N PHE A 31 -2.32 -0.02 -23.45
CA PHE A 31 -2.59 0.40 -22.08
C PHE A 31 -1.61 -0.32 -21.15
N PRO A 32 -0.33 0.11 -21.13
CA PRO A 32 0.63 -0.43 -20.19
C PRO A 32 0.02 -0.32 -18.79
N PRO A 33 0.13 -1.37 -17.95
CA PRO A 33 -0.25 -1.27 -16.56
C PRO A 33 0.45 -0.03 -16.00
N LEU A 34 -0.30 0.80 -15.27
CA LEU A 34 0.31 1.86 -14.49
C LEU A 34 1.43 1.22 -13.69
N GLU A 35 2.61 1.85 -13.70
CA GLU A 35 3.63 1.45 -12.73
C GLU A 35 2.93 1.43 -11.37
N PRO A 36 3.07 0.33 -10.60
CA PRO A 36 2.47 0.28 -9.29
C PRO A 36 2.92 1.55 -8.59
N ALA A 37 1.95 2.37 -8.13
CA ALA A 37 2.23 3.57 -7.36
C ALA A 37 3.35 3.19 -6.40
N SER A 38 4.51 3.84 -6.58
CA SER A 38 5.79 3.43 -6.01
C SER A 38 5.54 2.78 -4.67
N GLY A 39 5.91 1.49 -4.55
CA GLY A 39 5.75 0.73 -3.30
C GLY A 39 6.26 1.55 -2.11
N PRO A 40 5.91 1.17 -0.86
CA PRO A 40 6.26 1.91 0.36
C PRO A 40 7.65 2.52 0.22
N SER A 41 7.72 3.85 0.28
CA SER A 41 8.85 4.66 -0.16
C SER A 41 10.20 4.05 0.26
N GLU A 42 10.98 3.56 -0.72
CA GLU A 42 12.42 3.32 -0.56
C GLU A 42 13.17 4.63 -0.23
N LYS A 43 12.51 5.79 -0.42
CA LYS A 43 13.07 7.13 -0.25
C LYS A 43 13.10 7.60 1.20
N GLY A 44 12.41 6.94 2.13
CA GLY A 44 12.29 7.38 3.53
C GLY A 44 12.72 6.32 4.55
N ARG A 45 13.95 6.41 5.08
CA ARG A 45 14.43 5.50 6.15
C ARG A 45 13.50 5.46 7.37
N ILE A 46 12.88 6.60 7.72
CA ILE A 46 11.92 6.70 8.82
C ILE A 46 10.62 5.94 8.50
N ALA A 47 10.07 6.14 7.30
CA ALA A 47 8.85 5.46 6.86
C ALA A 47 9.01 3.93 6.86
N LEU A 48 10.16 3.44 6.37
CA LEU A 48 10.50 2.02 6.40
C LEU A 48 10.61 1.49 7.84
N ALA A 49 11.29 2.21 8.74
CA ALA A 49 11.42 1.80 10.13
C ALA A 49 10.06 1.69 10.84
N ILE A 50 9.15 2.64 10.61
CA ILE A 50 7.78 2.60 11.15
C ILE A 50 7.02 1.40 10.60
N ARG A 51 7.08 1.16 9.28
CA ARG A 51 6.42 0.03 8.62
C ARG A 51 6.90 -1.31 9.16
N ASP A 52 8.21 -1.49 9.27
CA ASP A 52 8.81 -2.74 9.72
C ASP A 52 8.46 -3.02 11.19
N ALA A 53 8.53 -2.00 12.05
CA ALA A 53 8.12 -2.12 13.44
C ALA A 53 6.62 -2.45 13.59
N ARG A 54 5.75 -1.83 12.79
CA ARG A 54 4.32 -2.15 12.79
C ARG A 54 4.08 -3.61 12.38
N LYS A 55 4.72 -4.05 11.29
CA LYS A 55 4.60 -5.44 10.80
C LYS A 55 5.15 -6.45 11.79
N ALA A 56 6.27 -6.17 12.44
CA ALA A 56 6.84 -7.02 13.48
C ALA A 56 5.89 -7.21 14.67
N GLN A 57 5.06 -6.20 14.97
CA GLN A 57 4.04 -6.26 16.02
C GLN A 57 2.68 -6.80 15.52
N GLY A 58 2.55 -7.16 14.23
CA GLY A 58 1.32 -7.72 13.66
C GLY A 58 0.14 -6.73 13.61
N LEU A 59 0.39 -5.43 13.67
CA LEU A 59 -0.66 -4.41 13.72
C LEU A 59 -1.18 -4.03 12.32
N THR A 60 -2.48 -3.86 12.19
CA THR A 60 -3.10 -3.18 11.04
C THR A 60 -2.85 -1.67 11.09
N PHE A 61 -3.13 -0.96 10.00
CA PHE A 61 -3.04 0.51 9.99
C PHE A 61 -4.01 1.15 11.00
N GLU A 62 -5.24 0.64 11.09
CA GLU A 62 -6.27 1.10 12.02
C GLU A 62 -5.82 0.92 13.47
N GLN A 63 -5.28 -0.26 13.81
CA GLN A 63 -4.78 -0.53 15.15
C GLN A 63 -3.61 0.37 15.55
N LEU A 64 -2.71 0.68 14.60
CA LEU A 64 -1.63 1.62 14.87
C LEU A 64 -2.15 3.07 15.01
N ALA A 65 -3.13 3.48 14.21
CA ALA A 65 -3.76 4.80 14.33
C ALA A 65 -4.40 4.96 15.72
N GLU A 66 -5.23 4.00 16.15
CA GLU A 66 -5.84 3.97 17.48
C GLU A 66 -4.79 4.02 18.60
N ARG A 67 -3.73 3.22 18.48
CA ARG A 67 -2.68 3.15 19.50
C ARG A 67 -1.84 4.41 19.60
N SER A 68 -1.66 5.12 18.49
CA SER A 68 -0.86 6.35 18.42
C SER A 68 -1.66 7.62 18.69
N GLY A 69 -3.00 7.54 18.64
CA GLY A 69 -3.86 8.71 18.72
C GLY A 69 -3.86 9.57 17.45
N VAL A 70 -3.35 9.03 16.33
CA VAL A 70 -3.42 9.67 15.00
C VAL A 70 -4.82 9.44 14.42
N CYS A 71 -5.31 10.42 13.67
CA CYS A 71 -6.72 10.54 13.28
C CYS A 71 -7.29 9.31 12.54
N ASP A 72 -6.53 8.70 11.63
CA ASP A 72 -7.03 7.60 10.80
C ASP A 72 -5.92 6.71 10.21
N ALA A 73 -6.34 5.56 9.67
CA ALA A 73 -5.49 4.56 9.03
C ALA A 73 -4.88 5.04 7.70
N GLU A 74 -5.48 6.04 7.07
CA GLU A 74 -4.99 6.64 5.82
C GLU A 74 -3.72 7.44 6.09
N THR A 75 -3.73 8.25 7.14
CA THR A 75 -2.55 8.98 7.63
C THR A 75 -1.39 8.05 7.93
N VAL A 76 -1.65 6.90 8.57
CA VAL A 76 -0.61 5.88 8.83
C VAL A 76 -0.03 5.33 7.52
N ARG A 77 -0.90 5.01 6.56
CA ARG A 77 -0.49 4.51 5.25
C ARG A 77 0.35 5.54 4.52
N ASP A 78 -0.09 6.79 4.46
CA ASP A 78 0.60 7.87 3.76
C ASP A 78 2.00 8.10 4.35
N ILE A 79 2.14 8.07 5.68
CA ILE A 79 3.44 8.14 6.36
C ILE A 79 4.34 6.96 5.96
N GLU A 80 3.83 5.73 5.98
CA GLU A 80 4.61 4.54 5.57
C GLU A 80 4.96 4.52 4.08
N TYR A 81 4.18 5.20 3.26
CA TYR A 81 4.44 5.36 1.84
C TYR A 81 5.31 6.59 1.54
N GLY A 82 5.70 7.35 2.57
CA GLY A 82 6.63 8.47 2.45
C GLY A 82 6.01 9.76 1.92
N SER A 83 4.68 9.91 2.05
CA SER A 83 3.99 11.18 1.82
C SER A 83 4.42 12.22 2.86
N ASP A 84 4.24 13.50 2.51
CA ASP A 84 4.43 14.59 3.47
C ASP A 84 3.46 14.45 4.64
N ALA A 85 4.01 14.50 5.85
CA ALA A 85 3.25 14.35 7.09
C ALA A 85 3.79 15.27 8.17
N LYS A 86 2.95 15.57 9.16
CA LYS A 86 3.39 16.35 10.33
C LYS A 86 4.37 15.53 11.14
N LEU A 87 5.46 16.17 11.59
CA LEU A 87 6.46 15.52 12.45
C LEU A 87 5.83 14.99 13.76
N SER A 88 4.77 15.65 14.26
CA SER A 88 4.00 15.18 15.43
C SER A 88 3.43 13.78 15.22
N ASP A 89 2.89 13.53 14.03
CA ASP A 89 2.18 12.29 13.72
C ASP A 89 3.19 11.17 13.52
N VAL A 90 4.30 11.47 12.82
CA VAL A 90 5.45 10.56 12.69
C VAL A 90 6.02 10.20 14.07
N ALA A 91 6.18 11.18 14.97
CA ALA A 91 6.65 10.95 16.34
C ALA A 91 5.66 10.13 17.17
N ALA A 92 4.35 10.38 17.03
CA ALA A 92 3.30 9.62 17.72
C ALA A 92 3.30 8.15 17.29
N LEU A 93 3.41 7.87 15.99
CA LEU A 93 3.52 6.51 15.47
C LEU A 93 4.79 5.81 15.96
N ALA A 94 5.94 6.50 15.90
CA ALA A 94 7.20 5.98 16.41
C ALA A 94 7.07 5.60 17.90
N HIS A 95 6.56 6.51 18.73
CA HIS A 95 6.36 6.27 20.15
C HIS A 95 5.40 5.10 20.43
N ALA A 96 4.28 5.03 19.70
CA ALA A 96 3.32 3.93 19.81
C ALA A 96 3.94 2.56 19.49
N LEU A 97 4.93 2.54 18.59
CA LEU A 97 5.69 1.35 18.21
C LEU A 97 6.89 1.06 19.13
N GLY A 98 7.14 1.90 20.14
CA GLY A 98 8.32 1.78 21.02
C GLY A 98 9.62 2.25 20.37
N LEU A 99 9.53 3.06 19.31
CA LEU A 99 10.65 3.71 18.65
C LEU A 99 10.82 5.15 19.17
N ARG A 100 12.02 5.69 18.93
CA ARG A 100 12.40 7.06 19.26
C ARG A 100 12.96 7.74 18.02
N LEU A 101 12.49 8.95 17.72
CA LEU A 101 13.13 9.82 16.74
C LEU A 101 14.28 10.58 17.42
N GLU A 102 15.43 10.64 16.75
CA GLU A 102 16.61 11.36 17.23
C GLU A 102 17.10 12.33 16.16
N LEU A 103 17.36 13.58 16.58
CA LEU A 103 18.12 14.52 15.78
C LEU A 103 19.60 14.29 16.11
N VAL A 104 20.38 13.91 15.10
CA VAL A 104 21.82 13.74 15.21
C VAL A 104 22.51 14.95 14.56
N ALA A 105 23.58 15.44 15.20
CA ALA A 105 24.39 16.51 14.63
C ALA A 105 25.01 16.02 13.32
N GLU A 106 25.01 16.89 12.30
CA GLU A 106 25.68 16.60 11.04
C GLU A 106 27.19 16.64 11.27
N ILE A 107 27.85 15.52 10.96
CA ILE A 107 29.30 15.43 10.99
C ILE A 107 29.76 15.79 9.58
N SER A 108 30.17 17.05 9.40
CA SER A 108 30.81 17.55 8.17
C SER A 108 32.27 17.13 8.09
#